data_AF-A0A9E6E1Y1-F1
#
_entry.id   AF-A0A9E6E1Y1-F1
#
_cell.length_a   1.000
_cell.length_b   1.000
_cell.length_c   1.000
_cell.angle_alpha   90.00
_cell.angle_beta   90.00
_cell.angle_gamma   90.00
#
_symmetry.space_group_name_H-M   'P 1'
#
loop_
_entity.id
_entity.type
_entity.pdbx_description
1 polymer ?
#
loop_
_entity_poly.entity_id
_entity_poly.type
_entity_poly.pdbx_seq_one_letter_code
_entity_poly.pdbx_strand_id
1 'polypeptide(L)'
;MRVQTENKLLYDSDHPKCQLHFARTHGRGFAFIQCLDTGVDGKAERIRRYWGFYVDSLDEKKNEASIYHIMNSGSPWPHLPK
;
A
#
# COMPACT_ATOMS: atom_id res chain seq x y z
N MET A 1 -1.50 -8.62 8.23
CA MET A 1 -0.46 -8.42 7.19
C MET A 1 0.22 -7.08 7.41
N ARG A 2 1.56 -7.06 7.46
CA ARG A 2 2.35 -5.84 7.71
C ARG A 2 3.54 -5.77 6.76
N VAL A 3 3.64 -4.66 6.02
CA VAL A 3 4.66 -4.45 4.98
C VAL A 3 5.37 -3.12 5.22
N GLN A 4 6.69 -3.13 5.22
CA GLN A 4 7.51 -1.93 5.41
C GLN A 4 8.56 -1.80 4.31
N THR A 5 8.67 -0.61 3.71
CA THR A 5 9.69 -0.30 2.70
C THR A 5 10.94 0.30 3.31
N GLU A 6 12.04 0.24 2.56
CA GLU A 6 13.30 0.92 2.88
C GLU A 6 13.11 2.43 3.07
N ASN A 7 12.20 3.02 2.29
CA ASN A 7 11.81 4.44 2.33
C ASN A 7 10.88 4.79 3.50
N LYS A 8 10.80 3.94 4.54
CA LYS A 8 10.03 4.18 5.77
C LYS A 8 8.52 4.31 5.54
N LEU A 9 8.00 3.71 4.47
CA LEU A 9 6.56 3.54 4.30
C LEU A 9 6.12 2.25 4.98
N LEU A 10 5.06 2.33 5.76
CA LEU A 10 4.48 1.22 6.51
C LEU A 10 3.02 1.06 6.12
N TYR A 11 2.67 -0.12 5.63
CA TYR A 11 1.31 -0.61 5.59
C TYR A 11 1.13 -1.67 6.68
N ASP A 12 0.04 -1.57 7.43
CA ASP A 12 -0.32 -2.50 8.49
C ASP A 12 -1.83 -2.68 8.47
N SER A 13 -2.32 -3.90 8.21
CA SER A 13 -3.76 -4.20 8.10
C SER A 13 -4.54 -3.88 9.36
N ASP A 14 -3.87 -3.88 10.52
CA ASP A 14 -4.50 -3.71 11.82
C ASP A 14 -4.49 -2.23 12.25
N HIS A 15 -3.78 -1.39 11.51
CA HIS A 15 -3.67 0.03 11.80
C HIS A 15 -4.83 0.82 11.17
N PRO A 16 -5.60 1.63 11.94
CA PRO A 16 -6.83 2.26 11.45
C PRO A 16 -6.62 3.31 10.34
N LYS A 17 -5.40 3.85 10.22
CA LYS A 17 -5.02 4.78 9.14
C LYS A 17 -4.51 4.08 7.89
N CYS A 18 -4.27 2.77 7.91
CA CYS A 18 -3.89 2.01 6.74
C CYS A 18 -5.15 1.49 6.05
N GLN A 19 -5.16 1.52 4.72
CA GLN A 19 -6.26 0.98 3.93
C GLN A 19 -5.72 0.29 2.70
N LEU A 20 -6.41 -0.76 2.28
CA LEU A 20 -6.08 -1.51 1.09
C LEU A 20 -7.38 -1.83 0.36
N HIS A 21 -7.54 -1.23 -0.81
CA HIS A 21 -8.70 -1.45 -1.66
C HIS A 21 -8.25 -2.18 -2.92
N PHE A 22 -8.94 -3.26 -3.25
CA PHE A 22 -8.65 -4.05 -4.45
C PHE A 22 -9.65 -3.72 -5.55
N ALA A 23 -9.14 -3.60 -6.78
CA ALA A 23 -9.97 -3.49 -7.97
C ALA A 23 -9.46 -4.49 -9.00
N ARG A 24 -10.38 -5.13 -9.73
CA ARG A 24 -10.05 -6.06 -10.81
C ARG A 24 -10.76 -5.64 -12.08
N THR A 25 -9.99 -5.45 -13.15
CA THR A 25 -10.54 -5.08 -14.46
C THR A 25 -9.81 -5.85 -15.56
N HIS A 26 -10.55 -6.41 -16.52
CA HIS A 26 -9.99 -7.14 -17.67
C HIS A 26 -8.90 -8.16 -17.28
N GLY A 27 -9.12 -8.93 -16.21
CA GLY A 27 -8.21 -9.98 -15.76
C GLY A 27 -6.96 -9.49 -15.00
N ARG A 28 -6.75 -8.17 -14.85
CA ARG A 28 -5.66 -7.60 -14.06
C ARG A 28 -6.15 -7.08 -12.70
N GLY A 29 -5.38 -7.38 -11.66
CA GLY A 29 -5.61 -6.87 -10.30
C GLY A 29 -4.85 -5.57 -10.07
N PHE A 30 -5.48 -4.66 -9.35
CA PHE A 30 -4.93 -3.41 -8.88
C PHE A 30 -5.20 -3.26 -7.40
N ALA A 31 -4.28 -2.61 -6.70
CA ALA A 31 -4.49 -2.21 -5.31
C ALA A 31 -4.28 -0.71 -5.15
N PHE A 32 -5.12 -0.11 -4.33
CA PHE A 32 -5.02 1.26 -3.85
C PHE A 32 -4.68 1.19 -2.37
N ILE A 33 -3.48 1.66 -2.03
CA ILE A 33 -2.87 1.52 -0.73
C ILE A 33 -2.81 2.89 -0.07
N GLN A 34 -3.36 2.98 1.14
CA GLN A 34 -3.11 4.06 2.07
C GLN A 34 -2.16 3.53 3.14
N CYS A 35 -0.99 4.15 3.26
CA CYS A 35 0.08 3.76 4.17
C CYS A 35 0.61 4.96 4.97
N LEU A 36 1.46 4.68 5.95
CA LEU A 36 2.10 5.67 6.81
C LEU A 36 3.55 5.88 6.37
N ASP A 37 3.94 7.13 6.17
CA ASP A 37 5.33 7.55 6.14
C ASP A 37 5.77 7.82 7.58
N THR A 38 6.62 6.92 8.10
CA THR A 38 7.09 6.96 9.48
C THR A 38 8.26 7.91 9.70
N GLY A 39 8.76 8.53 8.64
CA GLY A 39 9.86 9.48 8.73
C GLY A 39 11.17 8.85 9.22
N VAL A 40 12.15 9.72 9.51
CA VAL A 40 13.50 9.31 9.92
C VAL A 40 13.52 8.72 11.34
N ASP A 41 12.62 9.19 12.21
CA ASP A 41 12.52 8.76 13.61
C ASP A 41 11.59 7.54 13.82
N GLY A 42 10.89 7.10 12.77
CA GLY A 42 9.98 5.96 12.80
C GLY A 42 8.68 6.22 13.57
N LYS A 43 8.40 7.46 13.96
CA LYS A 43 7.26 7.84 14.80
C LYS A 43 6.24 8.72 14.10
N ALA A 44 6.56 9.23 12.91
CA ALA A 44 5.58 10.00 12.14
C ALA A 44 4.44 9.09 11.67
N GLU A 45 3.25 9.66 11.51
CA GLU A 45 2.10 8.95 10.94
C GLU A 45 1.51 9.78 9.79
N ARG A 46 2.37 10.13 8.82
CA ARG A 46 1.94 10.91 7.66
C ARG A 46 1.29 9.98 6.65
N ILE A 47 0.03 10.24 6.32
CA ILE A 47 -0.70 9.40 5.36
C ILE A 47 -0.16 9.63 3.95
N ARG A 48 0.19 8.54 3.27
CA ARG A 48 0.54 8.50 1.84
C ARG A 48 -0.38 7.53 1.11
N ARG A 49 -0.49 7.71 -0.19
CA ARG A 49 -1.44 6.99 -1.04
C ARG A 49 -0.79 6.62 -2.37
N TYR A 50 -0.79 5.33 -2.66
CA TYR A 50 -0.22 4.77 -3.89
C TYR A 50 -1.18 3.77 -4.52
N TRP A 51 -1.06 3.58 -5.82
CA TRP A 51 -1.76 2.52 -6.53
C TRP A 51 -0.86 1.84 -7.56
N GLY A 52 -1.19 0.61 -7.90
CA GLY A 52 -0.48 -0.14 -8.93
C GLY A 52 -1.01 -1.56 -9.10
N PHE A 53 -0.28 -2.37 -9.87
CA PHE A 53 -0.64 -3.76 -10.13
C PHE A 53 -0.51 -4.62 -8.88
N TYR A 54 -1.51 -5.44 -8.63
CA TYR A 54 -1.57 -6.33 -7.48
C TYR A 54 -1.80 -7.76 -7.94
N VAL A 55 -0.94 -8.66 -7.46
CA VAL A 55 -1.06 -10.10 -7.72
C VAL A 55 -1.97 -10.65 -6.63
N ASP A 56 -3.27 -10.75 -6.92
CA ASP A 56 -4.27 -11.37 -6.04
C ASP A 56 -4.04 -12.89 -5.96
N SER A 57 -3.13 -13.31 -5.07
CA SER A 57 -2.65 -14.69 -4.94
C SER A 57 -3.11 -15.32 -3.62
N LEU A 58 -3.25 -16.65 -3.65
CA LEU A 58 -3.39 -17.47 -2.43
C LEU A 58 -2.08 -17.51 -1.60
N ASP A 59 -0.95 -17.13 -2.20
CA ASP A 59 0.33 -17.00 -1.50
C ASP A 59 0.48 -15.59 -0.93
N GLU A 60 0.32 -15.45 0.38
CA GLU A 60 0.38 -14.17 1.08
C GLU A 60 1.71 -13.43 0.85
N LYS A 61 2.83 -14.14 0.63
CA LYS A 61 4.11 -13.50 0.33
C LYS A 61 4.11 -12.75 -1.00
N LYS A 62 3.36 -13.22 -1.99
CA LYS A 62 3.20 -12.53 -3.29
C LYS A 62 2.35 -11.27 -3.15
N ASN A 63 1.37 -11.31 -2.26
CA ASN A 63 0.52 -10.18 -1.93
C ASN A 63 1.35 -9.09 -1.23
N GLU A 64 2.13 -9.48 -0.21
CA GLU A 64 3.05 -8.58 0.51
C GLU A 64 4.09 -7.95 -0.44
N ALA A 65 4.69 -8.75 -1.32
CA ALA A 65 5.64 -8.26 -2.32
C ALA A 65 4.98 -7.24 -3.27
N SER A 66 3.75 -7.51 -3.73
CA SER A 66 3.00 -6.56 -4.56
C SER A 66 2.74 -5.24 -3.82
N ILE A 67 2.33 -5.29 -2.55
CA ILE A 67 2.13 -4.11 -1.71
C ILE A 67 3.43 -3.33 -1.52
N TYR A 68 4.54 -4.02 -1.22
CA TYR A 68 5.86 -3.42 -1.11
C TYR A 68 6.22 -2.65 -2.38
N HIS A 69 6.06 -3.28 -3.55
CA HIS A 69 6.34 -2.66 -4.84
C HIS A 69 5.45 -1.44 -5.10
N ILE A 70 4.14 -1.53 -4.84
CA ILE A 70 3.22 -0.39 -5.02
C ILE A 70 3.60 0.77 -4.10
N MET A 71 3.95 0.53 -2.84
CA MET A 71 4.37 1.61 -1.94
C MET A 71 5.69 2.25 -2.40
N ASN A 72 6.61 1.47 -2.97
CA ASN A 72 7.94 1.96 -3.32
C ASN A 72 8.01 2.67 -4.68
N SER A 73 7.26 2.18 -5.67
CA SER A 73 7.31 2.68 -7.06
C SER A 73 5.95 2.84 -7.74
N GLY A 74 4.86 2.62 -7.00
CA GLY A 74 3.51 2.85 -7.51
C GLY A 74 3.23 4.32 -7.77
N SER A 75 2.17 4.57 -8.53
CA SER A 75 1.75 5.93 -8.82
C SER A 75 1.05 6.53 -7.60
N PRO A 76 1.36 7.78 -7.21
CA PRO A 76 0.58 8.45 -6.18
C PRO A 76 -0.85 8.65 -6.66
N TRP A 77 -1.83 8.58 -5.75
CA TRP A 77 -3.21 8.97 -6.06
C TRP A 77 -3.73 10.01 -5.07
N PRO A 78 -4.47 11.02 -5.56
CA PRO A 78 -4.90 12.15 -4.75
C PRO A 78 -6.02 11.77 -3.78
N HIS A 79 -6.25 12.64 -2.80
CA HIS A 79 -7.52 12.66 -2.09
C HIS A 79 -8.65 12.97 -3.07
N LEU A 80 -9.53 11.99 -3.31
CA LEU A 80 -10.78 12.27 -3.99
C LEU A 80 -11.70 13.08 -3.05
N PRO A 81 -12.46 14.06 -3.58
CA PRO A 81 -13.51 14.73 -2.81
C PRO A 81 -14.51 13.70 -2.25
N LYS A 82 -15.09 14.01 -1.09
CA LYS A 82 -16.16 13.21 -0.49
C LYS A 82 -17.51 13.49 -1.15
#